data_AF-A0A1Z3N699-F1
#
_entry.id   AF-A0A1Z3N699-F1
#
_cell.length_a   1.000
_cell.length_b   1.000
_cell.length_c   1.000
_cell.angle_alpha   90.00
_cell.angle_beta   90.00
_cell.angle_gamma   90.00
#
_symmetry.space_group_name_H-M   'P 1'
#
loop_
_entity.id
_entity.type
_entity.pdbx_description
1 polymer ?
#
loop_
_entity_poly.entity_id
_entity_poly.type
_entity_poly.pdbx_seq_one_letter_code
_entity_poly.pdbx_strand_id
1 'polypeptide(L)'
;MSDDKSSNFEIRCGVVIAVFAAVMAVSDLVAGKYGDDEIIGTNEKAAAYMWYQSKSVKETLVEGEKSLLESLKQAGALKPGTEKAIDSHLVNLQKRILRYKKEKNEILRGSQTVGQDNWVQDINGELGKIIGAQEMEAHLATLSVAGDRFDMSSLFFQLCLVLGAMSLILKKESLQNVFFAGMCVLGMVGTGISLWAYLGVA
;
A
#
# COMPACT_ATOMS: atom_id res chain seq x y z
N MET A 1 30.43 17.90 -48.76
CA MET A 1 30.76 16.65 -48.02
C MET A 1 30.30 16.76 -46.56
N SER A 2 29.12 17.33 -46.34
CA SER A 2 28.62 17.74 -45.01
C SER A 2 27.29 17.05 -44.67
N ASP A 3 26.53 16.60 -45.67
CA ASP A 3 25.21 15.97 -45.50
C ASP A 3 25.27 14.54 -44.92
N ASP A 4 26.34 13.79 -45.17
CA ASP A 4 26.50 12.43 -44.63
C ASP A 4 26.64 12.39 -43.10
N LYS A 5 27.24 13.44 -42.50
CA LYS A 5 27.45 13.48 -41.04
C LYS A 5 26.17 13.79 -40.27
N SER A 6 25.30 14.66 -40.79
CA SER A 6 24.02 14.97 -40.14
C SER A 6 23.06 13.78 -40.21
N SER A 7 23.00 13.09 -41.35
CA SER A 7 22.16 11.89 -41.50
C SER A 7 22.55 10.77 -40.52
N ASN A 8 23.85 10.51 -40.37
CA ASN A 8 24.34 9.52 -39.41
C ASN A 8 24.05 9.90 -37.94
N PHE A 9 24.09 11.20 -37.61
CA PHE A 9 23.74 11.68 -36.27
C PHE A 9 22.24 11.51 -35.99
N GLU A 10 21.39 11.86 -36.95
CA GLU A 10 19.93 11.73 -36.82
C GLU A 10 19.51 10.27 -36.61
N ILE A 11 20.08 9.34 -37.39
CA ILE A 11 19.83 7.90 -37.24
C ILE A 11 20.28 7.43 -35.86
N ARG A 12 21.50 7.79 -35.42
CA ARG A 12 22.02 7.39 -34.11
C ARG A 12 21.16 7.94 -32.97
N CYS A 13 20.76 9.21 -33.05
CA CYS A 13 19.90 9.84 -32.05
C CYS A 13 18.52 9.18 -32.00
N GLY A 14 17.89 8.94 -33.16
CA GLY A 14 16.61 8.24 -33.24
C GLY A 14 16.66 6.83 -32.65
N VAL A 15 17.73 6.07 -32.87
CA VAL A 15 17.91 4.75 -32.26
C VAL A 15 18.01 4.85 -30.74
N VAL A 16 18.81 5.78 -30.21
CA VAL A 16 18.96 5.93 -28.74
C VAL A 16 17.65 6.36 -28.08
N ILE A 17 16.89 7.25 -28.72
CA ILE A 17 15.52 7.62 -28.28
C ILE A 17 14.63 6.38 -28.25
N ALA A 18 14.63 5.56 -29.30
CA ALA A 18 13.82 4.35 -29.37
C ALA A 18 14.20 3.34 -28.27
N VAL A 19 15.49 3.18 -27.97
CA VAL A 19 15.95 2.32 -26.87
C VAL A 19 15.45 2.85 -25.52
N PHE A 20 15.64 4.13 -25.21
CA PHE A 20 15.18 4.68 -23.93
C PHE A 20 13.65 4.68 -23.80
N ALA A 21 12.92 4.90 -24.90
CA ALA A 21 11.46 4.77 -24.91
C ALA A 21 11.01 3.32 -24.61
N ALA A 22 11.70 2.32 -25.16
CA ALA A 22 11.43 0.92 -24.85
C ALA A 22 11.70 0.59 -23.38
N VAL A 23 12.81 1.08 -22.81
CA VAL A 23 13.14 0.90 -21.39
C VAL A 23 12.11 1.60 -20.50
N MET A 24 11.70 2.83 -20.84
CA MET A 24 10.66 3.57 -20.13
C MET A 24 9.34 2.79 -20.12
N ALA A 25 8.90 2.26 -21.26
CA ALA A 25 7.67 1.48 -21.35
C ALA A 25 7.69 0.23 -20.47
N VAL A 26 8.83 -0.46 -20.36
CA VAL A 26 9.00 -1.59 -19.44
C VAL A 26 8.94 -1.12 -17.99
N SER A 27 9.60 -0.01 -17.66
CA SER A 27 9.59 0.58 -16.31
C SER A 27 8.17 0.98 -15.89
N ASP A 28 7.39 1.60 -16.79
CA ASP A 28 6.02 2.03 -16.52
C ASP A 28 5.08 0.82 -16.33
N LEU A 29 5.28 -0.28 -17.07
CA LEU A 29 4.51 -1.51 -16.87
C LEU A 29 4.76 -2.13 -15.49
N VAL A 30 6.02 -2.15 -15.05
CA VAL A 30 6.41 -2.66 -13.73
C VAL A 30 5.85 -1.74 -12.63
N ALA A 31 5.93 -0.42 -12.81
CA ALA A 31 5.39 0.57 -11.90
C ALA A 31 3.86 0.42 -11.74
N GLY A 32 3.14 0.21 -12.84
CA GLY A 32 1.69 0.03 -12.86
C GLY A 32 1.25 -1.14 -11.98
N LYS A 33 2.00 -2.25 -11.99
CA LYS A 33 1.73 -3.39 -11.11
C LYS A 33 1.80 -3.02 -9.62
N TYR A 34 2.81 -2.24 -9.21
CA TYR A 34 2.93 -1.79 -7.81
C TYR A 34 1.79 -0.86 -7.41
N GLY A 35 1.35 0.01 -8.32
CA GLY A 35 0.18 0.85 -8.11
C GLY A 35 -1.10 0.02 -7.92
N ASP A 36 -1.31 -1.01 -8.74
CA ASP A 36 -2.46 -1.93 -8.61
C ASP A 36 -2.42 -2.69 -7.27
N ASP A 37 -1.25 -3.22 -6.89
CA ASP A 37 -1.06 -3.94 -5.63
C ASP A 37 -1.27 -3.00 -4.42
N GLU A 38 -0.83 -1.74 -4.49
CA GLU A 38 -1.07 -0.72 -3.47
C GLU A 38 -2.56 -0.37 -3.32
N ILE A 39 -3.30 -0.28 -4.44
CA ILE A 39 -4.74 -0.05 -4.43
C ILE A 39 -5.47 -1.23 -3.77
N ILE A 40 -5.13 -2.46 -4.16
CA ILE A 40 -5.72 -3.67 -3.59
C ILE A 40 -5.44 -3.72 -2.09
N GLY A 41 -4.18 -3.59 -1.67
CA GLY A 41 -3.83 -3.65 -0.26
C GLY A 41 -4.42 -2.49 0.55
N THR A 42 -4.55 -1.29 -0.02
CA THR A 42 -5.23 -0.16 0.63
C THR A 42 -6.71 -0.46 0.88
N ASN A 43 -7.37 -1.12 -0.07
CA ASN A 43 -8.75 -1.56 0.08
C ASN A 43 -8.89 -2.67 1.14
N GLU A 44 -7.98 -3.65 1.15
CA GLU A 44 -7.94 -4.70 2.19
C GLU A 44 -7.70 -4.11 3.58
N LYS A 45 -6.77 -3.17 3.71
CA LYS A 45 -6.53 -2.41 4.94
C LYS A 45 -7.78 -1.66 5.39
N ALA A 46 -8.46 -0.97 4.47
CA ALA A 46 -9.70 -0.26 4.77
C ALA A 46 -10.80 -1.23 5.25
N ALA A 47 -10.95 -2.38 4.59
CA ALA A 47 -11.87 -3.43 4.99
C ALA A 47 -11.55 -3.97 6.40
N ALA A 48 -10.28 -4.18 6.72
CA ALA A 48 -9.84 -4.62 8.05
C ALA A 48 -10.16 -3.57 9.14
N TYR A 49 -9.90 -2.29 8.88
CA TYR A 49 -10.29 -1.21 9.80
C TYR A 49 -11.80 -1.09 9.95
N MET A 50 -12.57 -1.20 8.87
CA MET A 50 -14.03 -1.23 8.93
C MET A 50 -14.53 -2.41 9.76
N TRP A 51 -13.91 -3.58 9.62
CA TRP A 51 -14.22 -4.75 10.42
C TRP A 51 -13.93 -4.52 11.90
N TYR A 52 -12.75 -3.99 12.23
CA TYR A 52 -12.38 -3.59 13.59
C TYR A 52 -13.39 -2.60 14.18
N GLN A 53 -13.78 -1.58 13.42
CA GLN A 53 -14.75 -0.58 13.88
C GLN A 53 -16.12 -1.20 14.15
N SER A 54 -16.58 -2.10 13.27
CA SER A 54 -17.83 -2.85 13.50
C SER A 54 -17.78 -3.65 14.80
N LYS A 55 -16.66 -4.32 15.09
CA LYS A 55 -16.46 -5.04 16.36
C LYS A 55 -16.42 -4.09 17.56
N SER A 56 -15.78 -2.93 17.41
CA SER A 56 -15.74 -1.91 18.46
C SER A 56 -17.12 -1.36 18.79
N VAL A 57 -17.97 -1.10 17.79
CA VAL A 57 -19.36 -0.66 18.03
C VAL A 57 -20.15 -1.75 18.77
N LYS A 58 -20.00 -3.02 18.39
CA LYS A 58 -20.65 -4.14 19.10
C LYS A 58 -20.17 -4.26 20.54
N GLU A 59 -18.90 -4.04 20.80
CA GLU A 59 -18.32 -4.01 22.14
C GLU A 59 -18.92 -2.87 22.97
N THR A 60 -18.91 -1.63 22.47
CA THR A 60 -19.48 -0.46 23.16
C THR A 60 -20.96 -0.65 23.49
N LEU A 61 -21.74 -1.27 22.60
CA LEU A 61 -23.15 -1.59 22.87
C LEU A 61 -23.31 -2.57 24.04
N VAL A 62 -22.48 -3.62 24.08
CA VAL A 62 -22.51 -4.62 25.16
C VAL A 62 -21.99 -4.03 26.48
N GLU A 63 -20.96 -3.19 26.44
CA GLU A 63 -20.46 -2.45 27.61
C GLU A 63 -21.53 -1.49 28.15
N GLY A 64 -22.25 -0.78 27.25
CA GLY A 64 -23.37 0.08 27.62
C GLY A 64 -24.52 -0.68 28.27
N GLU A 65 -24.92 -1.82 27.71
CA GLU A 65 -25.93 -2.71 28.29
C GLU A 65 -25.51 -3.18 29.68
N LYS A 66 -24.25 -3.61 29.85
CA LYS A 66 -23.70 -4.03 31.13
C LYS A 66 -23.74 -2.89 32.16
N SER A 67 -23.26 -1.70 31.79
CA SER A 67 -23.22 -0.53 32.66
C SER A 67 -24.62 -0.10 33.10
N LEU A 68 -25.62 -0.18 32.21
CA LEU A 68 -27.01 0.11 32.54
C LEU A 68 -27.55 -0.87 33.59
N LEU A 69 -27.33 -2.18 33.39
CA LEU A 69 -27.78 -3.20 34.33
C LEU A 69 -27.08 -3.09 35.69
N GLU A 70 -25.79 -2.79 35.72
CA GLU A 70 -25.05 -2.51 36.96
C GLU A 70 -25.61 -1.28 37.69
N SER A 71 -25.94 -0.22 36.95
CA SER A 71 -26.53 1.00 37.53
C SER A 71 -27.93 0.73 38.11
N LEU A 72 -28.76 -0.03 37.41
CA LEU A 72 -30.10 -0.45 37.88
C LEU A 72 -30.01 -1.33 39.13
N LYS A 73 -29.02 -2.24 39.18
CA LYS A 73 -28.75 -3.06 40.35
C LYS A 73 -28.34 -2.21 41.56
N GLN A 74 -27.45 -1.25 41.37
CA GLN A 74 -27.00 -0.34 42.43
C GLN A 74 -28.12 0.58 42.94
N ALA A 75 -29.00 1.04 42.04
CA ALA A 75 -30.14 1.86 42.39
C ALA A 75 -31.27 1.09 43.11
N GLY A 76 -31.18 -0.24 43.24
CA GLY A 76 -32.24 -1.07 43.81
C GLY A 76 -33.52 -1.08 42.96
N ALA A 77 -33.43 -0.70 41.68
CA ALA A 77 -34.57 -0.60 40.76
C ALA A 77 -34.98 -1.97 40.14
N LEU A 78 -34.35 -3.06 40.60
CA LEU A 78 -34.61 -4.41 40.12
C LEU A 78 -35.79 -5.06 40.85
N LYS A 79 -36.56 -5.87 40.13
CA LYS A 79 -37.67 -6.64 40.72
C LYS A 79 -37.13 -7.67 41.73
N PRO A 80 -37.73 -7.80 42.92
CA PRO A 80 -37.31 -8.80 43.91
C PRO A 80 -37.27 -10.21 43.31
N GLY A 81 -36.19 -10.96 43.56
CA GLY A 81 -35.99 -12.32 43.06
C GLY A 81 -35.35 -12.45 41.67
N THR A 82 -35.06 -11.33 40.97
CA THR A 82 -34.41 -11.35 39.65
C THR A 82 -32.88 -11.25 39.67
N GLU A 83 -32.29 -11.01 40.84
CA GLU A 83 -30.84 -10.76 41.03
C GLU A 83 -29.96 -11.85 40.41
N LYS A 84 -30.29 -13.13 40.62
CA LYS A 84 -29.52 -14.24 40.02
C LYS A 84 -29.55 -14.26 38.50
N ALA A 85 -30.67 -13.89 37.89
CA ALA A 85 -30.80 -13.84 36.43
C ALA A 85 -29.98 -12.68 35.85
N ILE A 86 -30.02 -11.51 36.52
CA ILE A 86 -29.22 -10.34 36.17
C ILE A 86 -27.73 -10.63 36.31
N ASP A 87 -27.30 -11.29 37.39
CA ASP A 87 -25.90 -11.64 37.61
C ASP A 87 -25.37 -12.63 36.56
N SER A 88 -26.18 -13.62 36.19
CA SER A 88 -25.85 -14.54 35.08
C SER A 88 -25.70 -13.79 33.75
N HIS A 89 -26.59 -12.83 33.48
CA HIS A 89 -26.53 -12.03 32.26
C HIS A 89 -25.30 -11.11 32.24
N LEU A 90 -24.96 -10.46 33.36
CA LEU A 90 -23.75 -9.65 33.51
C LEU A 90 -22.47 -10.46 33.24
N VAL A 91 -22.41 -11.71 33.71
CA VAL A 91 -21.29 -12.62 33.41
C VAL A 91 -21.20 -12.94 31.91
N ASN A 92 -22.34 -13.16 31.25
CA ASN A 92 -22.37 -13.40 29.80
C ASN A 92 -21.95 -12.16 29.01
N LEU A 93 -22.39 -10.97 29.40
CA LEU A 93 -21.96 -9.71 28.79
C LEU A 93 -20.45 -9.52 28.95
N GLN A 94 -19.90 -9.79 30.13
CA GLN A 94 -18.46 -9.74 30.38
C GLN A 94 -17.67 -10.69 29.46
N LYS A 95 -18.15 -11.93 29.29
CA LYS A 95 -17.53 -12.89 28.35
C LYS A 95 -17.55 -12.37 26.90
N ARG A 96 -18.66 -11.77 26.47
CA ARG A 96 -18.79 -11.18 25.13
C ARG A 96 -17.83 -10.00 24.93
N ILE A 97 -17.67 -9.14 25.94
CA ILE A 97 -16.71 -8.03 25.90
C ILE A 97 -15.28 -8.56 25.72
N LEU A 98 -14.87 -9.55 26.54
CA LEU A 98 -13.56 -10.18 26.42
C LEU A 98 -13.33 -10.81 25.04
N ARG A 99 -14.35 -11.47 24.50
CA ARG A 99 -14.32 -12.03 23.13
C ARG A 99 -14.07 -10.93 22.10
N TYR A 100 -14.85 -9.84 22.13
CA TYR A 100 -14.68 -8.74 21.17
C TYR A 100 -13.31 -8.04 21.30
N LYS A 101 -12.75 -7.93 22.51
CA LYS A 101 -11.39 -7.40 22.71
C LYS A 101 -10.34 -8.26 22.01
N LYS A 102 -10.41 -9.59 22.16
CA LYS A 102 -9.51 -10.52 21.46
C LYS A 102 -9.67 -10.45 19.95
N GLU A 103 -10.91 -10.49 19.47
CA GLU A 103 -11.27 -10.36 18.05
C GLU A 103 -10.70 -9.08 17.42
N LYS A 104 -10.86 -7.94 18.08
CA LYS A 104 -10.32 -6.65 17.64
C LYS A 104 -8.80 -6.64 17.58
N ASN A 105 -8.15 -7.22 18.58
CA ASN A 105 -6.69 -7.30 18.64
C ASN A 105 -6.13 -8.17 17.50
N GLU A 106 -6.79 -9.29 17.20
CA GLU A 106 -6.44 -10.17 16.08
C GLU A 106 -6.60 -9.46 14.72
N ILE A 107 -7.69 -8.69 14.52
CA ILE A 107 -7.89 -7.90 13.28
C ILE A 107 -6.83 -6.80 13.13
N LEU A 108 -6.44 -6.15 14.22
CA LEU A 108 -5.50 -5.03 14.17
C LEU A 108 -4.06 -5.50 13.94
N ARG A 109 -3.62 -6.52 14.69
CA ARG A 109 -2.21 -6.95 14.75
C ARG A 109 -1.92 -8.21 13.95
N GLY A 110 -2.95 -8.96 13.53
CA GLY A 110 -2.80 -10.21 12.80
C GLY A 110 -2.70 -11.42 13.71
N SER A 111 -3.18 -12.56 13.23
CA SER A 111 -3.16 -13.85 13.93
C SER A 111 -1.74 -14.31 14.29
N GLN A 112 -0.75 -14.01 13.44
CA GLN A 112 0.64 -14.38 13.69
C GLN A 112 1.22 -13.63 14.89
N THR A 113 0.87 -12.35 15.04
CA THR A 113 1.37 -11.48 16.11
C THR A 113 0.66 -11.71 17.44
N VAL A 114 -0.64 -12.04 17.45
CA VAL A 114 -1.41 -12.24 18.70
C VAL A 114 -1.23 -13.61 19.35
N GLY A 115 -0.73 -14.61 18.61
CA GLY A 115 -0.53 -15.98 19.09
C GLY A 115 -1.80 -16.82 19.23
N GLN A 116 -1.64 -18.15 19.21
CA GLN A 116 -2.74 -19.13 19.16
C GLN A 116 -3.76 -18.98 20.31
N ASP A 117 -3.34 -18.55 21.49
CA ASP A 117 -4.21 -18.35 22.66
C ASP A 117 -5.23 -17.20 22.50
N ASN A 118 -5.03 -16.36 21.48
CA ASN A 118 -5.86 -15.20 21.16
C ASN A 118 -6.59 -15.32 19.82
N TRP A 119 -6.50 -16.46 19.15
CA TRP A 119 -7.29 -16.73 17.95
C TRP A 119 -8.75 -16.91 18.32
N VAL A 120 -9.60 -16.03 17.79
CA VAL A 120 -11.03 -16.04 18.07
C VAL A 120 -11.86 -15.97 16.81
N GLN A 121 -11.29 -15.43 15.73
CA GLN A 121 -11.95 -15.32 14.44
C GLN A 121 -11.56 -16.45 13.51
N ASP A 122 -12.55 -17.05 12.87
CA ASP A 122 -12.36 -17.98 11.77
C ASP A 122 -12.52 -17.26 10.43
N ILE A 123 -11.65 -17.58 9.47
CA ILE A 123 -11.87 -17.27 8.06
C ILE A 123 -12.17 -18.62 7.38
N ASN A 124 -13.41 -18.79 6.91
CA ASN A 124 -13.88 -20.02 6.27
C ASN A 124 -13.65 -21.29 7.12
N GLY A 125 -13.81 -21.19 8.44
CA GLY A 125 -13.62 -22.31 9.37
C GLY A 125 -12.17 -22.56 9.81
N GLU A 126 -11.19 -21.75 9.36
CA GLU A 126 -9.80 -21.86 9.78
C GLU A 126 -9.38 -20.65 10.64
N LEU A 127 -8.85 -20.96 11.84
CA LEU A 127 -8.28 -19.98 12.76
C LEU A 127 -6.82 -19.67 12.34
N GLY A 128 -6.34 -18.47 12.68
CA GLY A 128 -4.93 -18.15 12.54
C GLY A 128 -4.50 -17.55 11.20
N LYS A 129 -5.46 -17.25 10.31
CA LYS A 129 -5.21 -16.74 8.95
C LYS A 129 -5.38 -15.24 8.78
N ILE A 130 -5.68 -14.49 9.84
CA ILE A 130 -5.93 -13.05 9.73
C ILE A 130 -4.61 -12.32 9.59
N ILE A 131 -4.49 -11.57 8.50
CA ILE A 131 -3.42 -10.58 8.31
C ILE A 131 -3.86 -9.31 9.05
N GLY A 132 -2.96 -8.74 9.86
CA GLY A 132 -3.27 -7.55 10.64
C GLY A 132 -3.37 -6.30 9.78
N ALA A 133 -4.25 -5.37 10.15
CA ALA A 133 -4.28 -4.04 9.53
C ALA A 133 -2.92 -3.31 9.61
N GLN A 134 -2.19 -3.49 10.71
CA GLN A 134 -0.83 -2.94 10.89
C GLN A 134 0.21 -3.64 10.01
N GLU A 135 0.07 -4.95 9.80
CA GLU A 135 0.96 -5.73 8.92
C GLU A 135 0.76 -5.30 7.46
N MET A 136 -0.49 -5.12 7.04
CA MET A 136 -0.83 -4.57 5.72
C MET A 136 -0.28 -3.15 5.53
N GLU A 137 -0.37 -2.30 6.55
CA GLU A 137 0.16 -0.94 6.49
C GLU A 137 1.68 -0.90 6.31
N ALA A 138 2.42 -1.77 7.00
CA ALA A 138 3.86 -1.90 6.82
C ALA A 138 4.20 -2.38 5.39
N HIS A 139 3.44 -3.34 4.84
CA HIS A 139 3.65 -3.82 3.48
C HIS A 139 3.33 -2.76 2.42
N LEU A 140 2.23 -2.02 2.59
CA LEU A 140 1.86 -0.90 1.72
C LEU A 140 2.91 0.22 1.73
N ALA A 141 3.49 0.53 2.88
CA ALA A 141 4.56 1.53 2.97
C ALA A 141 5.78 1.13 2.13
N THR A 142 6.11 -0.17 2.07
CA THR A 142 7.20 -0.65 1.20
C THR A 142 6.86 -0.55 -0.29
N LEU A 143 5.62 -0.84 -0.68
CA LEU A 143 5.14 -0.70 -2.06
C LEU A 143 5.11 0.76 -2.51
N SER A 144 4.64 1.67 -1.66
CA SER A 144 4.56 3.10 -1.96
C SER A 144 5.96 3.70 -2.22
N VAL A 145 6.96 3.35 -1.40
CA VAL A 145 8.36 3.78 -1.62
C VAL A 145 8.92 3.25 -2.94
N ALA A 146 8.49 2.08 -3.39
CA ALA A 146 8.88 1.55 -4.68
C ALA A 146 8.24 2.33 -5.84
N GLY A 147 6.93 2.58 -5.74
CA GLY A 147 6.18 3.40 -6.69
C GLY A 147 6.82 4.77 -6.89
N ASP A 148 7.14 5.47 -5.80
CA ASP A 148 7.80 6.79 -5.83
C ASP A 148 9.12 6.77 -6.64
N ARG A 149 9.89 5.68 -6.54
CA ARG A 149 11.16 5.54 -7.28
C ARG A 149 10.91 5.30 -8.76
N PHE A 150 9.89 4.52 -9.11
CA PHE A 150 9.51 4.31 -10.51
C PHE A 150 8.98 5.60 -11.16
N ASP A 151 8.19 6.39 -10.44
CA ASP A 151 7.71 7.71 -10.90
C ASP A 151 8.89 8.65 -11.18
N MET A 152 9.87 8.70 -10.29
CA MET A 152 11.11 9.46 -10.50
C MET A 152 11.88 8.97 -11.73
N SER A 153 11.98 7.66 -11.94
CA SER A 153 12.58 7.09 -13.15
C SER A 153 11.84 7.53 -14.42
N SER A 154 10.50 7.47 -14.42
CA SER A 154 9.67 7.88 -15.55
C SER A 154 9.88 9.36 -15.89
N LEU A 155 9.99 10.24 -14.89
CA LEU A 155 10.34 11.65 -15.08
C LEU A 155 11.69 11.83 -15.80
N PHE A 156 12.73 11.10 -15.38
CA PHE A 156 14.03 11.17 -16.03
C PHE A 156 14.00 10.66 -17.48
N PHE A 157 13.23 9.61 -17.76
CA PHE A 157 13.03 9.13 -19.14
C PHE A 157 12.27 10.13 -20.00
N GLN A 158 11.23 10.79 -19.48
CA GLN A 158 10.51 11.83 -20.20
C GLN A 158 11.44 13.00 -20.56
N LEU A 159 12.26 13.47 -19.61
CA LEU A 159 13.25 14.51 -19.87
C LEU A 159 14.32 14.05 -20.88
N CYS A 160 14.78 12.81 -20.79
CA CYS A 160 15.68 12.19 -21.75
C CYS A 160 15.10 12.26 -23.17
N LEU A 161 13.87 11.81 -23.38
CA LEU A 161 13.22 11.82 -24.69
C LEU A 161 13.00 13.24 -25.22
N VAL A 162 12.64 14.20 -24.36
CA VAL A 162 12.52 15.62 -24.75
C VAL A 162 13.86 16.18 -25.21
N LEU A 163 14.96 15.92 -24.49
CA LEU A 163 16.30 16.36 -24.91
C LEU A 163 16.73 15.69 -26.23
N GLY A 164 16.40 14.41 -26.42
CA GLY A 164 16.64 13.70 -27.68
C GLY A 164 15.91 14.33 -28.86
N ALA A 165 14.62 14.65 -28.71
CA ALA A 165 13.86 15.34 -29.73
C ALA A 165 14.42 16.73 -30.04
N MET A 166 14.79 17.50 -29.01
CA MET A 166 15.44 18.81 -29.19
C MET A 166 16.78 18.69 -29.92
N SER A 167 17.55 17.64 -29.64
CA SER A 167 18.82 17.36 -30.32
C SER A 167 18.66 17.13 -31.82
N LEU A 168 17.52 16.62 -32.29
CA LEU A 168 17.23 16.45 -33.72
C LEU A 168 16.79 17.77 -34.39
N ILE A 169 16.10 18.64 -33.66
CA ILE A 169 15.55 19.89 -34.19
C ILE A 169 16.62 20.99 -34.32
N LEU A 170 17.60 21.00 -33.42
CA LEU A 170 18.63 22.03 -33.38
C LEU A 170 19.56 21.95 -34.60
N LYS A 171 19.85 23.09 -35.25
CA LYS A 171 20.72 23.13 -36.45
C LYS A 171 22.22 23.33 -36.14
N LYS A 172 22.56 23.68 -34.91
CA LYS A 172 23.95 23.96 -34.50
C LYS A 172 24.58 22.71 -33.90
N GLU A 173 25.62 22.18 -34.55
CA GLU A 173 26.30 20.91 -34.21
C GLU A 173 26.78 20.85 -32.74
N SER A 174 27.34 21.94 -32.21
CA SER A 174 27.74 22.01 -30.80
C SER A 174 26.56 21.88 -29.83
N LEU A 175 25.40 22.44 -30.18
CA LEU A 175 24.21 22.35 -29.33
C LEU A 175 23.58 20.96 -29.44
N GLN A 176 23.49 20.38 -30.65
CA GLN A 176 23.04 19.00 -30.86
C GLN A 176 23.82 18.01 -29.98
N ASN A 177 25.15 18.10 -29.97
CA ASN A 177 25.98 17.21 -29.15
C ASN A 177 25.77 17.39 -27.64
N VAL A 178 25.52 18.63 -27.16
CA VAL A 178 25.22 18.88 -25.74
C VAL A 178 23.87 18.27 -25.34
N PHE A 179 22.84 18.46 -26.15
CA PHE A 179 21.51 17.89 -25.90
C PHE A 179 21.53 16.35 -25.99
N PHE A 180 22.25 15.80 -26.96
CA PHE A 180 22.47 14.36 -27.08
C PHE A 180 23.23 13.77 -25.89
N ALA A 181 24.29 14.43 -25.43
CA ALA A 181 25.00 14.01 -24.22
C ALA A 181 24.09 14.07 -22.97
N GLY A 182 23.30 15.14 -22.84
CA GLY A 182 22.31 15.30 -21.78
C GLY A 182 21.26 14.19 -21.78
N MET A 183 20.72 13.85 -22.96
CA MET A 183 19.82 12.71 -23.15
C MET A 183 20.45 11.42 -22.63
N CYS A 184 21.68 11.09 -23.05
CA CYS A 184 22.35 9.87 -22.59
C CYS A 184 22.54 9.85 -21.06
N VAL A 185 22.94 10.97 -20.45
CA VAL A 185 23.11 11.06 -19.00
C VAL A 185 21.78 10.83 -18.27
N LEU A 186 20.71 11.52 -18.67
CA LEU A 186 19.40 11.38 -18.02
C LEU A 186 18.80 9.99 -18.25
N GLY A 187 18.95 9.42 -19.46
CA GLY A 187 18.49 8.06 -19.75
C GLY A 187 19.23 7.00 -18.93
N MET A 188 20.54 7.16 -18.72
CA MET A 188 21.31 6.30 -17.81
C MET A 188 20.88 6.46 -16.35
N VAL A 189 20.64 7.69 -15.88
CA VAL A 189 20.15 7.96 -14.52
C VAL A 189 18.76 7.35 -14.31
N GLY A 190 17.82 7.54 -15.25
CA GLY A 190 16.50 6.94 -15.21
C GLY A 190 16.57 5.41 -15.16
N THR A 191 17.38 4.81 -16.02
CA THR A 191 17.61 3.35 -16.00
C THR A 191 18.19 2.87 -14.67
N GLY A 192 19.15 3.60 -14.10
CA GLY A 192 19.73 3.28 -12.80
C GLY A 192 18.71 3.35 -11.66
N ILE A 193 17.85 4.36 -11.65
CA ILE A 193 16.78 4.50 -10.65
C ILE A 193 15.74 3.38 -10.82
N SER A 194 15.33 3.06 -12.06
CA SER A 194 14.40 1.96 -12.34
C SER A 194 14.92 0.60 -11.83
N LEU A 195 16.21 0.31 -12.09
CA LEU A 195 16.85 -0.91 -11.60
C LEU A 195 16.96 -0.93 -10.07
N TRP A 196 17.26 0.21 -9.46
CA TRP A 196 17.31 0.32 -8.01
C TRP A 196 15.93 0.18 -7.35
N ALA A 197 14.88 0.69 -8.00
CA ALA A 197 13.50 0.49 -7.59
C ALA A 197 13.14 -1.00 -7.64
N TYR A 198 13.49 -1.69 -8.72
CA TYR A 198 13.25 -3.12 -8.88
C TYR A 198 13.99 -3.95 -7.82
N LEU A 199 15.29 -3.71 -7.61
CA LEU A 199 16.12 -4.43 -6.64
C LEU A 199 15.81 -4.07 -5.18
N GLY A 200 15.23 -2.90 -4.92
CA GLY A 200 14.82 -2.49 -3.58
C GLY A 200 13.52 -3.15 -3.10
N VAL A 201 12.83 -3.87 -3.99
CA VAL A 201 11.55 -4.53 -3.73
C VAL A 201 11.63 -6.05 -3.87
N ALA A 202 12.51 -6.56 -4.74
CA ALA A 202 12.83 -7.97 -4.87
C ALA A 202 13.61 -8.50 -3.66
#